data_AF-A0A0S8DTG6-F1
#
_entry.id   AF-A0A0S8DTG6-F1
#
_cell.length_a   1.000
_cell.length_b   1.000
_cell.length_c   1.000
_cell.angle_alpha   90.00
_cell.angle_beta   90.00
_cell.angle_gamma   90.00
#
_symmetry.space_group_name_H-M   'P 1'
#
loop_
_entity.id
_entity.type
_entity.pdbx_description
1 polymer ?
#
loop_
_entity_poly.entity_id
_entity_poly.type
_entity_poly.pdbx_seq_one_letter_code
_entity_poly.pdbx_strand_id
1 'polypeptide(L)'
;SELLRIAMTRAKMCELLAEECGLRPQESFFTVGLFSALDLLMERPLCKLIEPLPLREDIVAALLHREGILGEALTCVLAYEVANWDSANFAGMSVEAIAVANIEAVTWANAVIDSL
;
A
#
# COMPACT_ATOMS: atom_id res chain seq x y z
N SER A 1 6.87 6.16 -15.43
CA SER A 1 7.75 6.66 -14.35
C SER A 1 7.93 5.57 -13.32
N GLU A 2 9.15 5.35 -12.83
CA GLU A 2 9.43 4.30 -11.82
C GLU A 2 8.70 4.58 -10.49
N LEU A 3 8.69 5.84 -10.04
CA LEU A 3 7.99 6.23 -8.81
C LEU A 3 6.48 6.00 -8.91
N LEU A 4 5.91 6.16 -10.10
CA LEU A 4 4.49 5.85 -10.32
C LEU A 4 4.24 4.34 -10.27
N ARG A 5 5.16 3.51 -10.78
CA ARG A 5 5.06 2.04 -10.65
C ARG A 5 5.04 1.64 -9.18
N ILE A 6 5.94 2.19 -8.37
CA ILE A 6 5.96 1.96 -6.92
C ILE A 6 4.61 2.35 -6.28
N ALA A 7 4.10 3.56 -6.55
CA ALA A 7 2.84 4.02 -5.98
C ALA A 7 1.65 3.10 -6.33
N MET A 8 1.56 2.68 -7.59
CA MET A 8 0.49 1.80 -8.08
C MET A 8 0.63 0.37 -7.55
N THR A 9 1.86 -0.15 -7.43
CA THR A 9 2.12 -1.46 -6.82
C THR A 9 1.72 -1.44 -5.36
N ARG A 10 2.10 -0.42 -4.58
CA ARG A 10 1.72 -0.31 -3.17
C ARG A 10 0.20 -0.26 -3.01
N ALA A 11 -0.48 0.53 -3.85
CA ALA A 11 -1.93 0.62 -3.87
C ALA A 11 -2.59 -0.75 -4.10
N LYS A 12 -2.22 -1.43 -5.19
CA LYS A 12 -2.84 -2.70 -5.55
C LYS A 12 -2.48 -3.82 -4.57
N MET A 13 -1.26 -3.85 -4.05
CA MET A 13 -0.87 -4.87 -3.08
C MET A 13 -1.65 -4.71 -1.77
N CYS A 14 -1.82 -3.49 -1.24
CA CYS A 14 -2.66 -3.26 -0.06
C CYS A 14 -4.10 -3.74 -0.29
N GLU A 15 -4.67 -3.45 -1.46
CA GLU A 15 -6.01 -3.90 -1.85
C GLU A 15 -6.14 -5.43 -1.88
N LEU A 16 -5.18 -6.12 -2.51
CA LEU A 16 -5.15 -7.59 -2.63
C LEU A 16 -4.99 -8.28 -1.27
N LEU A 17 -4.16 -7.73 -0.38
CA LEU A 17 -4.03 -8.24 1.00
C LEU A 17 -5.38 -8.21 1.73
N ALA A 18 -6.13 -7.11 1.59
CA ALA A 18 -7.45 -7.00 2.18
C ALA A 18 -8.47 -7.94 1.53
N GLU A 19 -8.40 -8.11 0.21
CA GLU A 19 -9.25 -9.02 -0.54
C GLU A 19 -9.09 -10.47 -0.08
N GLU A 20 -7.84 -10.96 0.01
CA GLU A 20 -7.54 -12.31 0.45
C GLU A 20 -8.05 -12.58 1.89
N CYS A 21 -8.03 -11.55 2.74
CA CYS A 21 -8.51 -11.63 4.12
C CYS A 21 -10.02 -11.35 4.27
N GLY A 22 -10.75 -11.07 3.20
CA GLY A 22 -12.17 -10.71 3.24
C GLY A 22 -12.46 -9.37 3.94
N LEU A 23 -11.47 -8.49 4.04
CA LEU A 23 -11.57 -7.19 4.70
C LEU A 23 -12.18 -6.13 3.78
N ARG A 24 -12.93 -5.20 4.36
CA ARG A 24 -13.66 -4.15 3.64
C ARG A 24 -13.57 -2.81 4.38
N PRO A 25 -13.68 -1.67 3.67
CA PRO A 25 -13.72 -1.55 2.20
C PRO A 25 -12.31 -1.65 1.59
N GLN A 26 -12.16 -2.42 0.51
CA GLN A 26 -10.87 -2.67 -0.16
C GLN A 26 -10.26 -1.39 -0.74
N GLU A 27 -11.13 -0.45 -1.15
CA GLU A 27 -10.76 0.85 -1.69
C GLU A 27 -9.96 1.70 -0.68
N SER A 28 -10.18 1.49 0.62
CA SER A 28 -9.41 2.17 1.66
C SER A 28 -7.98 1.66 1.74
N PHE A 29 -7.77 0.36 1.55
CA PHE A 29 -6.43 -0.22 1.47
C PHE A 29 -5.70 0.25 0.22
N PHE A 30 -6.40 0.28 -0.93
CA PHE A 30 -5.87 0.87 -2.16
C PHE A 30 -5.41 2.32 -1.94
N THR A 31 -6.27 3.15 -1.32
CA THR A 31 -5.99 4.57 -1.05
C THR A 31 -4.76 4.74 -0.16
N VAL A 32 -4.64 3.95 0.91
CA VAL A 32 -3.48 3.99 1.81
C VAL A 32 -2.20 3.58 1.09
N GLY A 33 -2.24 2.53 0.28
CA GLY A 33 -1.08 2.13 -0.52
C GLY A 33 -0.65 3.21 -1.52
N LEU A 34 -1.60 3.80 -2.25
CA LEU A 34 -1.33 4.86 -3.23
C LEU A 34 -0.71 6.10 -2.56
N PHE A 35 -1.32 6.58 -1.48
CA PHE A 35 -0.88 7.81 -0.83
C PHE A 35 0.41 7.66 -0.05
N SER A 36 0.81 6.43 0.30
CA SER A 36 2.10 6.15 0.95
C SER A 36 3.32 6.53 0.11
N ALA A 37 3.16 6.78 -1.19
CA ALA A 37 4.24 7.16 -2.11
C ALA A 37 4.20 8.64 -2.49
N LEU A 38 3.29 9.44 -1.93
CA LEU A 38 3.17 10.86 -2.27
C LEU A 38 4.43 11.66 -1.93
N ASP A 39 5.10 11.31 -0.83
CA ASP A 39 6.36 11.93 -0.44
C ASP A 39 7.48 11.67 -1.45
N LEU A 40 7.55 10.45 -1.99
CA LEU A 40 8.46 10.07 -3.06
C LEU A 40 8.17 10.84 -4.35
N LEU A 41 6.89 10.97 -4.71
CA LEU A 41 6.47 11.62 -5.95
C LEU A 41 6.64 13.15 -5.91
N MET A 42 6.37 13.77 -4.76
CA MET A 42 6.30 15.22 -4.59
C MET A 42 7.53 15.83 -3.92
N GLU A 43 8.49 15.00 -3.49
CA GLU A 43 9.71 15.39 -2.78
C GLU A 43 9.41 16.26 -1.55
N ARG A 44 8.37 15.90 -0.80
CA ARG A 44 7.89 16.62 0.39
C ARG A 44 7.52 15.65 1.51
N PRO A 45 7.62 16.03 2.79
CA PRO A 45 7.22 15.16 3.89
C PRO A 45 5.75 14.71 3.75
N LEU A 46 5.50 13.40 3.88
CA LEU A 46 4.16 12.82 3.74
C LEU A 46 3.13 13.52 4.64
N CYS A 47 3.49 13.84 5.88
CA CYS A 47 2.61 14.55 6.80
C CYS A 47 2.09 15.88 6.24
N LYS A 48 2.89 16.63 5.49
CA LYS A 48 2.50 17.90 4.86
C LYS A 48 1.63 17.72 3.62
N LEU A 49 1.68 16.55 3.00
CA LEU A 49 0.84 16.20 1.86
C LEU A 49 -0.52 15.66 2.31
N ILE A 50 -0.58 14.97 3.45
CA ILE A 50 -1.81 14.40 4.01
C ILE A 50 -2.65 15.43 4.78
N GLU A 51 -2.02 16.31 5.55
CA GLU A 51 -2.68 17.35 6.38
C GLU A 51 -3.81 18.14 5.68
N PRO A 52 -3.67 18.59 4.41
CA PRO A 52 -4.73 19.35 3.74
C PRO A 52 -5.83 18.49 3.09
N LEU A 53 -5.70 17.16 3.05
CA LEU A 53 -6.64 16.29 2.34
C LEU A 53 -7.84 15.91 3.22
N PRO A 54 -9.07 15.87 2.68
CA PRO A 54 -10.27 15.48 3.43
C PRO A 54 -10.37 13.95 3.57
N LEU A 55 -9.41 13.34 4.27
CA LEU A 55 -9.36 11.90 4.50
C LEU A 55 -9.95 11.52 5.85
N ARG A 56 -10.45 10.29 5.94
CA ARG A 56 -10.91 9.71 7.19
C ARG A 56 -9.74 9.51 8.16
N GLU A 57 -10.03 9.58 9.46
CA GLU A 57 -9.02 9.44 10.52
C GLU A 57 -8.26 8.11 10.45
N ASP A 58 -8.93 7.01 10.12
CA ASP A 58 -8.32 5.68 9.97
C ASP A 58 -7.28 5.62 8.85
N ILE A 59 -7.52 6.32 7.73
CA ILE A 59 -6.57 6.45 6.62
C ILE A 59 -5.37 7.31 7.03
N VAL A 60 -5.61 8.42 7.73
CA VAL A 60 -4.52 9.30 8.23
C VAL A 60 -3.64 8.55 9.23
N ALA A 61 -4.25 7.82 10.17
CA ALA A 61 -3.54 7.02 11.17
C ALA A 61 -2.68 5.92 10.51
N ALA A 62 -3.20 5.24 9.50
CA ALA A 62 -2.42 4.26 8.73
C ALA A 62 -1.22 4.89 8.00
N LEU A 63 -1.43 6.04 7.34
CA LEU A 63 -0.42 6.72 6.53
C LEU A 63 0.67 7.39 7.36
N LEU A 64 0.35 7.93 8.54
CA LEU A 64 1.31 8.68 9.36
C LEU A 64 1.86 7.88 10.54
N HIS A 65 1.11 6.91 11.04
CA HIS A 65 1.44 6.19 12.27
C HIS A 65 1.48 4.66 12.10
N ARG A 66 1.12 4.14 10.92
CA ARG A 66 1.03 2.69 10.64
C ARG A 66 0.04 1.97 11.58
N GLU A 67 -1.01 2.67 12.00
CA GLU A 67 -1.98 2.15 12.95
C GLU A 67 -3.19 1.49 12.29
N GLY A 68 -3.77 0.53 13.00
CA GLY A 68 -4.95 -0.22 12.59
C GLY A 68 -4.69 -1.14 11.39
N ILE A 69 -5.75 -1.82 10.96
CA ILE A 69 -5.64 -2.85 9.90
C ILE A 69 -5.14 -2.28 8.56
N LEU A 70 -5.46 -1.02 8.26
CA LEU A 70 -4.93 -0.31 7.08
C LEU A 70 -3.42 -0.05 7.21
N GLY A 71 -2.96 0.31 8.41
CA GLY A 71 -1.54 0.54 8.71
C GLY A 71 -0.73 -0.76 8.73
N GLU A 72 -1.32 -1.85 9.21
CA GLU A 72 -0.72 -3.19 9.16
C GLU A 72 -0.51 -3.65 7.71
N ALA A 73 -1.52 -3.49 6.85
CA ALA A 73 -1.38 -3.80 5.42
C ALA A 73 -0.28 -2.97 4.77
N LEU A 74 -0.25 -1.65 5.03
CA LEU A 74 0.80 -0.78 4.53
C LEU A 74 2.19 -1.19 5.04
N THR A 75 2.30 -1.58 6.32
CA THR A 75 3.55 -2.05 6.91
C THR A 75 4.05 -3.31 6.21
N CYS A 76 3.16 -4.27 5.95
CA CYS A 76 3.49 -5.49 5.21
C CYS A 76 4.04 -5.17 3.82
N VAL A 77 3.35 -4.30 3.06
CA VAL A 77 3.76 -3.90 1.71
C VAL A 77 5.12 -3.20 1.71
N LEU A 78 5.34 -2.23 2.60
CA LEU A 78 6.61 -1.52 2.70
C LEU A 78 7.76 -2.44 3.14
N ALA A 79 7.49 -3.39 4.04
CA ALA A 79 8.48 -4.38 4.47
C ALA A 79 8.85 -5.33 3.31
N TYR A 80 7.85 -5.78 2.54
CA TYR A 80 8.07 -6.63 1.37
C TYR A 80 8.94 -5.92 0.31
N GLU A 81 8.68 -4.63 0.06
CA GLU A 81 9.44 -3.82 -0.91
C GLU A 81 10.94 -3.77 -0.61
N VAL A 82 11.31 -3.75 0.68
CA VAL A 82 12.71 -3.70 1.14
C VAL A 82 13.26 -5.05 1.58
N ALA A 83 12.59 -6.16 1.22
CA ALA A 83 12.98 -7.53 1.59
C ALA A 83 13.10 -7.78 3.11
N ASN A 84 12.36 -7.03 3.93
CA ASN A 84 12.26 -7.25 5.37
C ASN A 84 11.17 -8.29 5.67
N TRP A 85 11.50 -9.57 5.45
CA TRP A 85 10.56 -10.68 5.54
C TRP A 85 9.94 -10.87 6.92
N ASP A 86 10.67 -10.53 7.99
CA ASP A 86 10.16 -10.63 9.37
C ASP A 86 8.98 -9.69 9.62
N SER A 87 8.95 -8.55 8.92
CA SER A 87 7.89 -7.55 9.03
C SER A 87 6.87 -7.61 7.88
N ALA A 88 7.10 -8.44 6.87
CA ALA A 88 6.19 -8.67 5.74
C ALA A 88 5.11 -9.70 6.13
N ASN A 89 4.31 -9.34 7.14
CA ASN A 89 3.22 -10.15 7.66
C ASN A 89 1.94 -9.33 7.71
N PHE A 90 0.80 -9.98 7.43
CA PHE A 90 -0.50 -9.34 7.47
C PHE A 90 -1.58 -10.38 7.79
N ALA A 91 -2.39 -10.11 8.82
CA ALA A 91 -3.60 -10.88 9.16
C ALA A 91 -3.44 -12.43 9.17
N GLY A 92 -2.25 -12.94 9.48
CA GLY A 92 -1.97 -14.39 9.49
C GLY A 92 -1.83 -15.05 8.12
N MET A 93 -1.72 -14.26 7.04
CA MET A 93 -1.44 -14.76 5.70
C MET A 93 -0.10 -15.51 5.64
N SER A 94 -0.03 -16.51 4.76
CA SER A 94 1.23 -17.21 4.49
C SER A 94 2.16 -16.33 3.64
N VAL A 95 3.47 -16.61 3.72
CA VAL A 95 4.49 -15.89 2.93
C VAL A 95 4.22 -16.04 1.43
N GLU A 96 3.74 -17.21 1.00
CA GLU A 96 3.39 -17.48 -0.40
C GLU A 96 2.22 -16.61 -0.87
N ALA A 97 1.17 -16.45 -0.04
CA ALA A 97 0.03 -15.61 -0.38
C ALA A 97 0.44 -14.13 -0.53
N ILE A 98 1.30 -13.64 0.37
CA ILE A 98 1.84 -12.27 0.29
C ILE A 98 2.70 -12.10 -0.97
N ALA A 99 3.51 -13.11 -1.31
CA ALA A 99 4.33 -13.08 -2.52
C ALA A 99 3.48 -13.07 -3.80
N VAL A 100 2.41 -13.87 -3.86
CA VAL A 100 1.44 -13.86 -4.96
C VAL A 100 0.79 -12.49 -5.10
N ALA A 101 0.30 -11.91 -4.00
CA ALA A 101 -0.29 -10.57 -4.01
C ALA A 101 0.67 -9.50 -4.55
N ASN A 102 1.95 -9.57 -4.19
CA ASN A 102 2.97 -8.66 -4.74
C ASN A 102 3.17 -8.86 -6.25
N ILE A 103 3.30 -10.11 -6.72
CA ILE A 103 3.49 -10.41 -8.14
C ILE A 103 2.32 -9.86 -8.96
N GLU A 104 1.09 -10.12 -8.51
CA GLU A 104 -0.11 -9.61 -9.16
C GLU A 104 -0.16 -8.08 -9.17
N ALA A 105 0.18 -7.44 -8.04
CA ALA A 105 0.22 -5.99 -7.94
C ALA A 105 1.25 -5.35 -8.88
N VAL A 106 2.44 -5.95 -9.03
CA VAL A 106 3.48 -5.49 -9.97
C VAL A 106 3.01 -5.66 -11.42
N THR A 107 2.47 -6.81 -11.78
CA THR A 107 1.94 -7.07 -13.13
C THR A 107 0.84 -6.09 -13.48
N TRP A 108 -0.11 -5.87 -12.56
CA TRP A 108 -1.20 -4.93 -12.75
C TRP A 108 -0.70 -3.48 -12.88
N ALA A 109 0.19 -3.04 -11.99
CA ALA A 109 0.73 -1.68 -12.02
C ALA A 109 1.47 -1.39 -13.34
N ASN A 110 2.22 -2.37 -13.84
CA ASN A 110 2.90 -2.26 -15.12
C ASN A 110 1.91 -2.09 -16.28
N ALA A 111 0.88 -2.93 -16.34
CA ALA A 111 -0.14 -2.85 -17.37
C ALA A 111 -0.89 -1.50 -17.37
N VAL A 112 -1.25 -0.99 -16.18
CA VAL A 112 -1.90 0.32 -16.05
C VAL A 112 -0.97 1.43 -16.55
N ILE A 113 0.29 1.44 -16.14
CA ILE A 113 1.22 2.52 -16.47
C ILE A 113 1.62 2.50 -17.94
N ASP A 114 1.73 1.33 -18.55
CA ASP A 114 2.05 1.21 -19.97
C ASP A 114 0.86 1.61 -20.87
N SER A 115 -0.34 1.73 -20.30
CA SER A 115 -1.56 2.21 -20.98
C SER A 115 -1.79 3.73 -20.87
N LEU A 116 -0.99 4.44 -20.07
CA LEU A 116 -1.02 5.90 -19.90
C LEU A 116 -0.13 6.62 -20.93
#